data_AF-A0A1M6CHQ9-F1
#
_entry.id   AF-A0A1M6CHQ9-F1
#
_cell.length_a   1.000
_cell.length_b   1.000
_cell.length_c   1.000
_cell.angle_alpha   90.00
_cell.angle_beta   90.00
_cell.angle_gamma   90.00
#
_symmetry.space_group_name_H-M   'P 1'
#
loop_
_entity.id
_entity.type
_entity.pdbx_description
1 polymer ?
#
loop_
_entity_poly.entity_id
_entity_poly.type
_entity_poly.pdbx_seq_one_letter_code
_entity_poly.pdbx_strand_id
1 'polypeptide(L)'
;MKLKKVATFIAGMTLVAGMANAGTIDGWDESTYAVPAGPYTEYETYGTAIYNADGLSNGVMIWKESDVQNPGMKVVHNDDVDGSNCLMVTGYNPYDLSDKQCSDDLKSSKRWKIKHYTNGNIDVKLNVTPGSTKTVYRSYQKITDGTDVKWAGFTAQLGYMDGGTFVPSTAGDGLGFVDRKNNFITSTSSAVQPDVVLSANFAQGLAGPADKYHPEPGYFDPFARFVFELNATEDSLATGAQSTNYTDLVGPWNNTDSVPFAYFYDDDQDPNTDNLLMANCEGPYTVINEETEEIICDGEWVTYRSQEGLDANGAPYESDGVRKVVSAATVAAWQADQWYNTGSIDDLANLGLNYSLAIDSNYDKDNFVIRFTPIPAE
;
A
#
# COMPACT_ATOMS: atom_id res chain seq x y z
N MET A 1 63.96 60.23 15.73
CA MET A 1 63.43 58.87 15.98
C MET A 1 61.90 58.95 16.02
N LYS A 2 61.22 58.69 14.91
CA LYS A 2 59.73 58.69 14.81
C LYS A 2 59.31 57.29 14.38
N LEU A 3 58.64 56.55 15.28
CA LEU A 3 58.05 55.24 15.00
C LEU A 3 56.83 55.42 14.07
N LYS A 4 56.86 54.81 12.89
CA LYS A 4 55.68 54.58 12.05
C LYS A 4 54.92 53.37 12.61
N LYS A 5 53.67 53.56 13.03
CA LYS A 5 52.72 52.46 13.30
C LYS A 5 52.28 51.88 11.95
N VAL A 6 52.57 50.61 11.73
CA VAL A 6 51.99 49.81 10.64
C VAL A 6 50.69 49.23 11.18
N ALA A 7 49.56 49.57 10.55
CA ALA A 7 48.27 48.97 10.82
C ALA A 7 48.10 47.76 9.90
N THR A 8 48.05 46.57 10.49
CA THR A 8 47.77 45.31 9.79
C THR A 8 46.26 45.21 9.58
N PHE A 9 45.83 45.23 8.32
CA PHE A 9 44.45 44.97 7.92
C PHE A 9 44.24 43.46 7.90
N ILE A 10 43.50 42.90 8.85
CA ILE A 10 43.05 41.50 8.81
C ILE A 10 41.79 41.49 7.94
N ALA A 11 41.90 41.00 6.71
CA ALA A 11 40.76 40.67 5.88
C ALA A 11 40.11 39.41 6.46
N GLY A 12 38.96 39.59 7.12
CA GLY A 12 38.12 38.48 7.54
C GLY A 12 37.56 37.77 6.31
N MET A 13 38.06 36.58 6.02
CA MET A 13 37.41 35.62 5.13
C MET A 13 36.12 35.16 5.82
N THR A 14 34.99 35.74 5.43
CA THR A 14 33.68 35.14 5.65
C THR A 14 33.61 33.86 4.81
N LEU A 15 33.91 32.73 5.45
CA LEU A 15 33.53 31.41 4.94
C LEU A 15 32.01 31.37 4.88
N VAL A 16 31.44 31.56 3.69
CA VAL A 16 30.07 31.16 3.41
C VAL A 16 30.12 29.64 3.40
N ALA A 17 29.74 29.01 4.51
CA ALA A 17 29.44 27.59 4.52
C ALA A 17 28.32 27.38 3.50
N GLY A 18 28.64 26.76 2.36
CA GLY A 18 27.62 26.32 1.42
C GLY A 18 26.67 25.41 2.20
N MET A 19 25.39 25.76 2.22
CA MET A 19 24.38 24.85 2.75
C MET A 19 24.44 23.59 1.89
N ALA A 20 24.82 22.49 2.52
CA ALA A 20 24.76 21.16 1.95
C ALA A 20 23.28 20.87 1.63
N ASN A 21 22.89 20.86 0.34
CA ASN A 21 21.55 20.43 -0.05
C ASN A 21 21.43 18.92 0.21
N ALA A 22 20.25 18.46 0.62
CA ALA A 22 19.98 17.04 0.81
C ALA A 22 19.63 16.38 -0.52
N GLY A 23 19.97 15.09 -0.70
CA GLY A 23 19.46 14.34 -1.85
C GLY A 23 17.96 14.15 -1.68
N THR A 24 17.14 14.63 -2.62
CA THR A 24 15.68 14.61 -2.51
C THR A 24 15.03 13.89 -3.68
N ILE A 25 13.93 13.19 -3.41
CA ILE A 25 13.02 12.70 -4.45
C ILE A 25 12.13 13.87 -4.86
N ASP A 26 12.23 14.34 -6.09
CA ASP A 26 11.48 15.53 -6.52
C ASP A 26 10.03 15.22 -6.88
N GLY A 27 9.75 13.98 -7.30
CA GLY A 27 8.42 13.56 -7.69
C GLY A 27 8.40 12.29 -8.53
N TRP A 28 7.19 11.87 -8.90
CA TRP A 28 6.97 10.83 -9.92
C TRP A 28 7.36 11.36 -11.30
N ASP A 29 8.13 10.59 -12.07
CA ASP A 29 8.50 10.98 -13.43
C ASP A 29 7.29 10.95 -14.38
N GLU A 30 6.79 12.14 -14.71
CA GLU A 30 5.64 12.38 -15.60
C GLU A 30 5.84 11.85 -17.02
N SER A 31 7.08 11.54 -17.44
CA SER A 31 7.33 10.92 -18.74
C SER A 31 6.97 9.42 -18.77
N THR A 32 6.74 8.81 -17.61
CA THR A 32 6.50 7.36 -17.47
C THR A 32 5.06 7.01 -17.14
N TYR A 33 4.15 7.98 -17.07
CA TYR A 33 2.76 7.71 -16.74
C TYR A 33 1.76 8.55 -17.54
N ALA A 34 0.53 8.06 -17.65
CA ALA A 34 -0.59 8.85 -18.16
C ALA A 34 -1.80 8.73 -17.25
N VAL A 35 -2.32 9.88 -16.82
CA VAL A 35 -3.57 9.98 -16.07
C VAL A 35 -4.73 9.99 -17.07
N PRO A 36 -5.82 9.25 -16.81
CA PRO A 36 -7.06 9.39 -17.59
C PRO A 36 -7.51 10.85 -17.65
N ALA A 37 -8.08 11.29 -18.78
CA ALA A 37 -8.64 12.63 -18.86
C ALA A 37 -9.94 12.74 -18.06
N GLY A 38 -10.10 13.83 -17.32
CA GLY A 38 -11.34 14.13 -16.60
C GLY A 38 -12.49 14.62 -17.49
N PRO A 39 -13.66 14.97 -16.91
CA PRO A 39 -13.92 15.08 -15.47
C PRO A 39 -13.91 13.72 -14.76
N TYR A 40 -13.56 13.72 -13.47
CA TYR A 40 -13.65 12.55 -12.61
C TYR A 40 -14.94 12.61 -11.79
N THR A 41 -15.65 11.48 -11.74
CA THR A 41 -16.80 11.26 -10.88
C THR A 41 -16.33 10.77 -9.52
N GLU A 42 -16.87 11.35 -8.44
CA GLU A 42 -16.62 10.92 -7.06
C GLU A 42 -16.98 9.44 -6.87
N TYR A 43 -16.20 8.75 -6.05
CA TYR A 43 -16.25 7.32 -5.73
C TYR A 43 -15.94 6.35 -6.89
N GLU A 44 -15.69 6.84 -8.09
CA GLU A 44 -15.17 6.00 -9.19
C GLU A 44 -13.68 5.69 -9.00
N THR A 45 -13.27 4.49 -9.41
CA THR A 45 -11.86 4.09 -9.42
C THR A 45 -11.24 4.33 -10.79
N TYR A 46 -10.12 5.05 -10.79
CA TYR A 46 -9.32 5.34 -11.98
C TYR A 46 -7.94 4.68 -11.85
N GLY A 47 -7.30 4.47 -13.00
CA GLY A 47 -5.93 3.96 -13.08
C GLY A 47 -5.03 4.91 -13.86
N THR A 48 -4.00 5.46 -13.22
CA THR A 48 -2.91 6.12 -13.92
C THR A 48 -1.99 5.04 -14.51
N ALA A 49 -1.97 4.92 -15.85
CA ALA A 49 -1.16 3.93 -16.55
C ALA A 49 0.33 4.20 -16.34
N ILE A 50 1.09 3.16 -16.01
CA ILE A 50 2.55 3.21 -15.82
C ILE A 50 3.20 2.51 -17.01
N TYR A 51 4.02 3.25 -17.76
CA TYR A 51 4.63 2.77 -18.99
C TYR A 51 6.10 2.41 -18.81
N ASN A 52 6.49 1.29 -19.42
CA ASN A 52 7.89 0.93 -19.60
C ASN A 52 8.51 1.71 -20.78
N ALA A 53 9.79 1.45 -21.05
CA ALA A 53 10.52 2.12 -22.13
C ALA A 53 9.98 1.85 -23.54
N ASP A 54 9.22 0.77 -23.74
CA ASP A 54 8.57 0.41 -25.00
C ASP A 54 7.17 1.06 -25.14
N GLY A 55 6.73 1.85 -24.14
CA GLY A 55 5.39 2.44 -24.10
C GLY A 55 4.29 1.44 -23.78
N LEU A 56 4.63 0.28 -23.22
CA LEU A 56 3.68 -0.74 -22.76
C LEU A 56 3.47 -0.63 -21.25
N SER A 57 2.25 -0.96 -20.80
CA SER A 57 1.90 -0.93 -19.39
C SER A 57 1.51 -2.33 -18.90
N ASN A 58 2.14 -2.78 -17.82
CA ASN A 58 1.78 -4.02 -17.13
C ASN A 58 0.79 -3.78 -15.97
N GLY A 59 0.45 -2.52 -15.69
CA GLY A 59 -0.43 -2.16 -14.59
C GLY A 59 -0.50 -0.65 -14.34
N VAL A 60 -1.23 -0.27 -13.30
CA VAL A 60 -1.64 1.11 -13.05
C VAL A 60 -1.37 1.52 -11.61
N MET A 61 -1.27 2.83 -11.37
CA MET A 61 -1.57 3.41 -10.07
C MET A 61 -3.09 3.54 -9.93
N ILE A 62 -3.72 2.75 -9.06
CA ILE A 62 -5.16 2.88 -8.82
C ILE A 62 -5.45 3.96 -7.77
N TRP A 63 -6.49 4.73 -8.00
CA TRP A 63 -6.97 5.75 -7.09
C TRP A 63 -8.50 5.89 -7.22
N LYS A 64 -9.20 6.06 -6.09
CA LYS A 64 -10.66 6.23 -6.03
C LYS A 64 -10.94 7.72 -5.80
N GLU A 65 -11.58 8.39 -6.75
CA GLU A 65 -11.82 9.84 -6.69
C GLU A 65 -12.63 10.19 -5.44
N SER A 66 -12.01 10.81 -4.46
CA SER A 66 -12.60 11.15 -3.16
C SER A 66 -11.59 12.01 -2.37
N ASP A 67 -11.22 11.62 -1.15
CA ASP A 67 -10.08 12.17 -0.40
C ASP A 67 -8.73 11.82 -1.04
N VAL A 68 -8.77 10.90 -2.01
CA VAL A 68 -7.69 10.55 -2.92
C VAL A 68 -7.94 11.21 -4.28
N GLN A 69 -6.88 11.72 -4.89
CA GLN A 69 -6.92 12.51 -6.13
C GLN A 69 -5.88 12.01 -7.13
N ASN A 70 -6.01 12.41 -8.40
CA ASN A 70 -5.01 12.14 -9.41
C ASN A 70 -3.63 12.78 -9.06
N PRO A 71 -2.49 12.20 -9.49
CA PRO A 71 -2.34 10.96 -10.24
C PRO A 71 -2.36 9.68 -9.38
N GLY A 72 -2.69 9.78 -8.09
CA GLY A 72 -2.71 8.66 -7.13
C GLY A 72 -1.42 8.45 -6.33
N MET A 73 -0.35 9.22 -6.59
CA MET A 73 0.87 9.25 -5.77
C MET A 73 1.52 10.64 -5.80
N LYS A 74 2.03 11.05 -4.64
CA LYS A 74 2.88 12.23 -4.45
C LYS A 74 4.06 11.92 -3.55
N VAL A 75 5.03 12.83 -3.57
CA VAL A 75 6.13 12.88 -2.60
C VAL A 75 5.84 14.02 -1.64
N VAL A 76 5.88 13.72 -0.34
CA VAL A 76 5.77 14.73 0.71
C VAL A 76 7.15 14.98 1.31
N HIS A 77 7.48 16.25 1.46
CA HIS A 77 8.72 16.72 2.08
C HIS A 77 8.39 17.56 3.30
N ASN A 78 9.12 17.32 4.39
CA ASN A 78 8.98 18.10 5.63
C ASN A 78 7.51 18.24 6.04
N ASP A 79 6.87 17.10 6.29
CA ASP A 79 5.56 17.00 6.94
C ASP A 79 5.38 18.12 7.98
N ASP A 80 4.25 18.81 7.94
CA ASP A 80 4.05 20.04 8.70
C ASP A 80 3.87 19.81 10.21
N VAL A 81 3.68 18.56 10.64
CA VAL A 81 3.58 18.17 12.04
C VAL A 81 4.91 17.64 12.57
N ASP A 82 5.53 16.68 11.87
CA ASP A 82 6.70 15.95 12.38
C ASP A 82 7.98 16.09 11.54
N GLY A 83 7.92 16.79 10.41
CA GLY A 83 9.04 17.02 9.51
C GLY A 83 9.49 15.79 8.72
N SER A 84 8.72 14.70 8.74
CA SER A 84 9.03 13.48 7.99
C SER A 84 8.86 13.67 6.47
N ASN A 85 9.44 12.74 5.70
CA ASN A 85 9.22 12.64 4.26
C ASN A 85 8.61 11.28 3.93
N CYS A 86 7.73 11.24 2.93
CA CYS A 86 7.10 10.00 2.53
C CYS A 86 6.69 9.97 1.06
N LEU A 87 6.55 8.74 0.55
CA LEU A 87 5.82 8.41 -0.66
C LEU A 87 4.41 7.97 -0.24
N MET A 88 3.41 8.68 -0.72
CA MET A 88 2.02 8.47 -0.32
C MET A 88 1.06 8.84 -1.43
N VAL A 89 -0.22 8.57 -1.22
CA VAL A 89 -1.27 8.94 -2.16
C VAL A 89 -1.40 10.47 -2.29
N THR A 90 -1.76 10.96 -3.47
CA THR A 90 -2.18 12.35 -3.68
C THR A 90 -3.61 12.56 -3.15
N GLY A 91 -3.89 13.71 -2.55
CA GLY A 91 -5.22 14.08 -2.09
C GLY A 91 -5.20 14.98 -0.87
N TYR A 92 -6.32 15.04 -0.16
CA TYR A 92 -6.52 15.86 1.04
C TYR A 92 -6.85 14.99 2.25
N ASN A 93 -6.58 15.48 3.45
CA ASN A 93 -7.00 14.81 4.68
C ASN A 93 -8.54 14.86 4.78
N PRO A 94 -9.25 13.72 4.91
CA PRO A 94 -10.71 13.70 4.91
C PRO A 94 -11.34 14.37 6.14
N TYR A 95 -10.57 14.60 7.21
CA TYR A 95 -11.08 15.14 8.46
C TYR A 95 -11.05 16.67 8.51
N ASP A 96 -10.05 17.30 7.89
CA ASP A 96 -9.86 18.76 7.94
C ASP A 96 -9.65 19.43 6.57
N LEU A 97 -9.63 18.64 5.49
CA LEU A 97 -9.48 19.08 4.09
C LEU A 97 -8.14 19.76 3.78
N SER A 98 -7.13 19.63 4.65
CA SER A 98 -5.77 20.06 4.39
C SER A 98 -5.09 19.17 3.35
N ASP A 99 -3.96 19.61 2.77
CA ASP A 99 -3.16 18.74 1.89
C ASP A 99 -2.67 17.53 2.69
N LYS A 100 -2.88 16.32 2.17
CA LYS A 100 -2.61 15.07 2.92
C LYS A 100 -1.14 14.94 3.34
N GLN A 101 -0.86 14.63 4.60
CA GLN A 101 0.50 14.59 5.18
C GLN A 101 0.90 13.18 5.66
N CYS A 102 2.21 12.97 5.87
CA CYS A 102 2.76 11.69 6.34
C CYS A 102 2.21 11.30 7.72
N SER A 103 2.00 12.29 8.59
CA SER A 103 1.54 12.17 9.96
C SER A 103 0.03 12.04 10.10
N ASP A 104 -0.76 12.20 9.03
CA ASP A 104 -2.23 12.12 9.10
C ASP A 104 -2.68 10.81 9.75
N ASP A 105 -3.82 10.84 10.43
CA ASP A 105 -4.32 9.69 11.17
C ASP A 105 -4.58 8.47 10.28
N LEU A 106 -4.75 7.30 10.89
CA LEU A 106 -5.21 6.11 10.16
C LEU A 106 -6.57 6.37 9.51
N LYS A 107 -6.88 5.59 8.48
CA LYS A 107 -8.09 5.75 7.63
C LYS A 107 -8.15 7.06 6.82
N SER A 108 -7.07 7.83 6.74
CA SER A 108 -6.92 8.97 5.79
C SER A 108 -6.46 8.56 4.39
N SER A 109 -6.72 7.32 3.97
CA SER A 109 -6.38 6.78 2.63
C SER A 109 -4.91 6.89 2.17
N LYS A 110 -3.92 7.09 3.07
CA LYS A 110 -2.51 7.43 2.72
C LYS A 110 -1.77 6.50 1.75
N ARG A 111 -2.25 5.29 1.51
CA ARG A 111 -1.51 4.29 0.74
C ARG A 111 -1.66 4.52 -0.76
N TRP A 112 -0.55 4.78 -1.44
CA TRP A 112 -0.52 4.72 -2.91
C TRP A 112 -0.59 3.26 -3.36
N LYS A 113 -1.28 2.97 -4.46
CA LYS A 113 -1.71 1.61 -4.79
C LYS A 113 -1.28 1.24 -6.21
N ILE A 114 -0.48 0.18 -6.37
CA ILE A 114 -0.21 -0.43 -7.68
C ILE A 114 -1.11 -1.63 -7.90
N LYS A 115 -1.73 -1.73 -9.07
CA LYS A 115 -2.44 -2.93 -9.55
C LYS A 115 -1.76 -3.45 -10.80
N HIS A 116 -1.35 -4.72 -10.78
CA HIS A 116 -0.85 -5.39 -11.98
C HIS A 116 -2.03 -5.95 -12.78
N TYR A 117 -2.00 -5.79 -14.10
CA TYR A 117 -2.93 -6.44 -15.02
C TYR A 117 -2.29 -7.61 -15.79
N THR A 118 -0.96 -7.67 -15.79
CA THR A 118 -0.19 -8.78 -16.34
C THR A 118 0.90 -9.18 -15.35
N ASN A 119 1.48 -10.37 -15.52
CA ASN A 119 2.62 -10.83 -14.72
C ASN A 119 3.96 -10.18 -15.11
N GLY A 120 3.92 -9.03 -15.80
CA GLY A 120 5.11 -8.26 -16.16
C GLY A 120 5.53 -7.28 -15.06
N ASN A 121 6.73 -6.72 -15.20
CA ASN A 121 7.27 -5.77 -14.22
C ASN A 121 6.53 -4.43 -14.28
N ILE A 122 6.33 -3.79 -13.12
CA ILE A 122 5.96 -2.37 -13.01
C ILE A 122 7.17 -1.58 -12.52
N ASP A 123 7.58 -0.58 -13.30
CA ASP A 123 8.71 0.29 -12.98
C ASP A 123 8.19 1.67 -12.55
N VAL A 124 8.22 1.95 -11.24
CA VAL A 124 7.87 3.29 -10.72
C VAL A 124 9.12 4.15 -10.73
N LYS A 125 9.20 5.08 -11.69
CA LYS A 125 10.37 5.96 -11.87
C LYS A 125 10.21 7.27 -11.10
N LEU A 126 11.18 7.61 -10.27
CA LEU A 126 11.16 8.79 -9.41
C LEU A 126 12.33 9.71 -9.78
N ASN A 127 12.04 11.00 -9.96
CA ASN A 127 13.05 12.01 -10.21
C ASN A 127 13.78 12.37 -8.90
N VAL A 128 15.06 12.68 -8.99
CA VAL A 128 15.92 12.97 -7.85
C VAL A 128 16.76 14.20 -8.12
N THR A 129 16.85 15.07 -7.13
CA THR A 129 17.91 16.07 -7.05
C THR A 129 18.99 15.55 -6.12
N PRO A 130 20.20 15.22 -6.63
CA PRO A 130 21.31 14.78 -5.79
C PRO A 130 21.69 15.85 -4.77
N GLY A 131 22.12 15.40 -3.59
CA GLY A 131 22.55 16.30 -2.54
C GLY A 131 23.51 15.65 -1.56
N SER A 132 24.26 16.48 -0.85
CA SER A 132 25.32 16.13 0.10
C SER A 132 24.87 15.49 1.42
N THR A 133 23.57 15.35 1.70
CA THR A 133 23.07 14.69 2.91
C THR A 133 22.02 13.62 2.59
N LYS A 134 21.95 12.62 3.46
CA LYS A 134 20.99 11.52 3.38
C LYS A 134 19.58 11.97 3.75
N THR A 135 18.61 11.68 2.89
CA THR A 135 17.18 11.90 3.16
C THR A 135 16.44 10.58 3.14
N VAL A 136 15.57 10.38 4.13
CA VAL A 136 14.76 9.16 4.27
C VAL A 136 13.31 9.46 3.90
N TYR A 137 12.72 8.56 3.13
CA TYR A 137 11.31 8.56 2.74
C TYR A 137 10.66 7.27 3.22
N ARG A 138 9.58 7.37 3.99
CA ARG A 138 8.71 6.22 4.27
C ARG A 138 7.75 6.02 3.10
N SER A 139 7.56 4.80 2.65
CA SER A 139 6.54 4.44 1.67
C SER A 139 5.33 3.84 2.37
N TYR A 140 4.16 4.43 2.11
CA TYR A 140 2.88 3.85 2.47
C TYR A 140 2.25 3.26 1.21
N GLN A 141 2.37 1.95 0.99
CA GLN A 141 2.00 1.34 -0.29
C GLN A 141 0.94 0.24 -0.12
N LYS A 142 0.19 -0.03 -1.18
CA LYS A 142 -0.58 -1.26 -1.39
C LYS A 142 -0.24 -1.86 -2.77
N ILE A 143 -0.09 -3.18 -2.84
CA ILE A 143 0.02 -3.93 -4.10
C ILE A 143 -1.22 -4.79 -4.27
N THR A 144 -1.76 -4.81 -5.48
CA THR A 144 -2.90 -5.62 -5.87
C THR A 144 -2.51 -6.54 -7.02
N ASP A 145 -2.78 -7.83 -6.84
CA ASP A 145 -2.76 -8.80 -7.94
C ASP A 145 -4.08 -8.67 -8.72
N GLY A 146 -4.03 -8.05 -9.89
CA GLY A 146 -5.15 -7.97 -10.82
C GLY A 146 -4.92 -8.80 -12.08
N THR A 147 -4.08 -9.84 -11.97
CA THR A 147 -3.72 -10.71 -13.09
C THR A 147 -4.68 -11.91 -13.19
N ASP A 148 -4.46 -12.76 -14.19
CA ASP A 148 -5.26 -13.97 -14.44
C ASP A 148 -4.84 -15.19 -13.60
N VAL A 149 -3.78 -15.07 -12.82
CA VAL A 149 -3.24 -16.14 -11.96
C VAL A 149 -3.06 -15.63 -10.54
N LYS A 150 -3.07 -16.53 -9.57
CA LYS A 150 -2.70 -16.20 -8.19
C LYS A 150 -1.19 -16.02 -8.06
N TRP A 151 -0.74 -15.25 -7.10
CA TRP A 151 0.69 -15.06 -6.83
C TRP A 151 1.18 -15.87 -5.62
N ALA A 152 2.41 -16.36 -5.72
CA ALA A 152 3.18 -16.87 -4.59
C ALA A 152 3.91 -15.74 -3.84
N GLY A 153 3.98 -14.53 -4.42
CA GLY A 153 4.62 -13.37 -3.81
C GLY A 153 5.06 -12.32 -4.81
N PHE A 154 6.01 -11.48 -4.41
CA PHE A 154 6.62 -10.46 -5.27
C PHE A 154 8.06 -10.13 -4.84
N THR A 155 8.79 -9.48 -5.73
CA THR A 155 10.03 -8.75 -5.37
C THR A 155 9.91 -7.27 -5.71
N ALA A 156 10.55 -6.41 -4.93
CA ALA A 156 10.83 -5.02 -5.31
C ALA A 156 12.34 -4.80 -5.40
N GLN A 157 12.82 -4.15 -6.45
CA GLN A 157 14.25 -3.86 -6.66
C GLN A 157 14.47 -2.38 -6.95
N LEU A 158 15.51 -1.80 -6.35
CA LEU A 158 15.98 -0.46 -6.65
C LEU A 158 16.98 -0.49 -7.81
N GLY A 159 16.98 0.57 -8.62
CA GLY A 159 17.86 0.70 -9.76
C GLY A 159 17.56 1.95 -10.56
N TYR A 160 17.95 1.97 -11.83
CA TYR A 160 17.64 3.07 -12.75
C TYR A 160 17.46 2.54 -14.18
N MET A 161 16.89 3.35 -15.06
CA MET A 161 16.77 3.01 -16.47
C MET A 161 17.94 3.60 -17.26
N ASP A 162 18.66 2.76 -18.00
CA ASP A 162 19.67 3.17 -18.97
C ASP A 162 19.29 2.64 -20.35
N GLY A 163 19.04 3.55 -21.30
CA GLY A 163 18.64 3.18 -22.67
C GLY A 163 17.42 2.26 -22.74
N GLY A 164 16.48 2.38 -21.80
CA GLY A 164 15.29 1.52 -21.70
C GLY A 164 15.52 0.17 -21.00
N THR A 165 16.74 -0.11 -20.56
CA THR A 165 17.07 -1.30 -19.77
C THR A 165 17.17 -0.93 -18.30
N PHE A 166 16.60 -1.76 -17.43
CA PHE A 166 16.77 -1.59 -15.98
C PHE A 166 18.14 -2.09 -15.55
N VAL A 167 18.86 -1.21 -14.86
CA VAL A 167 20.15 -1.51 -14.23
C VAL A 167 19.91 -1.52 -12.72
N PRO A 168 20.05 -2.69 -12.05
CA PRO A 168 19.93 -2.78 -10.60
C PRO A 168 20.93 -1.85 -9.89
N SER A 169 20.48 -1.26 -8.79
CA SER A 169 21.31 -0.53 -7.83
C SER A 169 22.31 -1.49 -7.17
N THR A 170 23.41 -0.95 -6.66
CA THR A 170 24.45 -1.73 -6.01
C THR A 170 24.78 -1.13 -4.65
N ALA A 171 24.95 -2.00 -3.65
CA ALA A 171 25.38 -1.62 -2.31
C ALA A 171 26.41 -0.48 -2.26
N GLY A 172 26.07 0.58 -1.50
CA GLY A 172 26.90 1.75 -1.29
C GLY A 172 26.85 2.80 -2.41
N ASP A 173 25.99 2.65 -3.41
CA ASP A 173 25.76 3.67 -4.45
C ASP A 173 24.95 4.88 -3.95
N GLY A 174 24.49 4.86 -2.70
CA GLY A 174 23.78 5.96 -2.05
C GLY A 174 22.26 5.91 -2.20
N LEU A 175 21.71 4.87 -2.85
CA LEU A 175 20.29 4.54 -2.86
C LEU A 175 20.09 3.24 -2.07
N GLY A 176 19.02 3.16 -1.27
CA GLY A 176 18.74 1.89 -0.59
C GLY A 176 17.60 1.94 0.41
N PHE A 177 17.07 0.77 0.74
CA PHE A 177 16.14 0.57 1.86
C PHE A 177 16.84 0.78 3.20
N VAL A 178 16.12 1.34 4.17
CA VAL A 178 16.69 1.69 5.48
C VAL A 178 15.94 1.07 6.65
N ASP A 179 16.69 0.78 7.71
CA ASP A 179 16.17 0.26 8.98
C ASP A 179 15.54 1.38 9.84
N ARG A 180 15.05 1.01 11.03
CA ARG A 180 14.49 1.94 12.01
C ARG A 180 15.44 3.07 12.44
N LYS A 181 16.75 2.84 12.31
CA LYS A 181 17.81 3.79 12.67
C LYS A 181 18.30 4.57 11.44
N ASN A 182 17.61 4.48 10.32
CA ASN A 182 17.94 5.11 9.04
C ASN A 182 19.26 4.64 8.44
N ASN A 183 19.79 3.48 8.86
CA ASN A 183 20.94 2.86 8.20
C ASN A 183 20.48 2.08 6.99
N PHE A 184 21.29 2.02 5.93
CA PHE A 184 21.02 1.10 4.83
C PHE A 184 21.00 -0.34 5.34
N ILE A 185 19.99 -1.08 4.93
CA ILE A 185 19.78 -2.46 5.37
C ILE A 185 20.84 -3.34 4.75
N THR A 186 21.62 -4.07 5.53
CA THR A 186 22.46 -5.14 4.97
C THR A 186 21.62 -6.40 4.72
N SER A 187 20.89 -6.85 5.75
CA SER A 187 19.91 -7.93 5.67
C SER A 187 19.01 -7.89 6.90
N THR A 188 17.69 -8.00 6.72
CA THR A 188 16.70 -8.13 7.79
C THR A 188 15.41 -8.74 7.25
N SER A 189 14.44 -9.07 8.11
CA SER A 189 13.07 -9.34 7.69
C SER A 189 12.03 -8.66 8.59
N SER A 190 10.78 -8.63 8.13
CA SER A 190 9.63 -8.15 8.91
C SER A 190 9.37 -8.98 10.18
N ALA A 191 9.95 -10.19 10.30
CA ALA A 191 9.84 -10.99 11.52
C ALA A 191 10.56 -10.36 12.74
N VAL A 192 11.52 -9.47 12.50
CA VAL A 192 12.33 -8.81 13.55
C VAL A 192 12.25 -7.28 13.53
N GLN A 193 11.60 -6.70 12.51
CA GLN A 193 11.36 -5.27 12.39
C GLN A 193 9.91 -4.96 12.78
N PRO A 194 9.64 -3.79 13.37
CA PRO A 194 8.25 -3.37 13.59
C PRO A 194 7.56 -3.05 12.27
N ASP A 195 6.25 -3.29 12.19
CA ASP A 195 5.45 -3.13 10.97
C ASP A 195 5.60 -1.75 10.30
N VAL A 196 5.76 -0.69 11.09
CA VAL A 196 5.94 0.69 10.60
C VAL A 196 7.25 0.91 9.82
N VAL A 197 8.22 -0.01 9.97
CA VAL A 197 9.52 0.02 9.30
C VAL A 197 9.55 -0.93 8.11
N LEU A 198 9.06 -2.16 8.30
CA LEU A 198 9.07 -3.19 7.25
C LEU A 198 7.93 -4.17 7.48
N SER A 199 6.94 -4.18 6.59
CA SER A 199 5.82 -5.13 6.65
C SER A 199 5.18 -5.39 5.29
N ALA A 200 4.56 -6.56 5.18
CA ALA A 200 3.71 -6.98 4.08
C ALA A 200 2.47 -7.67 4.66
N ASN A 201 1.44 -6.89 4.94
CA ASN A 201 0.26 -7.34 5.68
C ASN A 201 -1.02 -7.11 4.87
N PHE A 202 -1.94 -8.09 4.86
CA PHE A 202 -3.29 -7.88 4.36
C PHE A 202 -4.12 -7.03 5.34
N ALA A 203 -5.35 -6.67 5.00
CA ALA A 203 -6.19 -5.81 5.84
C ALA A 203 -6.39 -6.39 7.26
N GLN A 204 -6.38 -5.53 8.29
CA GLN A 204 -6.60 -5.94 9.68
C GLN A 204 -8.00 -6.54 9.88
N GLY A 205 -9.01 -5.95 9.23
CA GLY A 205 -10.39 -6.43 9.32
C GLY A 205 -10.57 -7.88 8.87
N LEU A 206 -9.65 -8.44 8.08
CA LEU A 206 -9.70 -9.85 7.70
C LEU A 206 -9.06 -10.78 8.73
N ALA A 207 -7.94 -10.38 9.32
CA ALA A 207 -7.18 -11.21 10.23
C ALA A 207 -6.25 -10.35 11.11
N GLY A 208 -6.26 -10.60 12.42
CA GLY A 208 -5.43 -9.95 13.43
C GLY A 208 -6.17 -9.71 14.75
N PRO A 209 -5.46 -9.62 15.88
CA PRO A 209 -6.06 -9.25 17.15
C PRO A 209 -6.54 -7.79 17.14
N ALA A 210 -7.55 -7.50 17.95
CA ALA A 210 -7.95 -6.14 18.22
C ALA A 210 -6.75 -5.33 18.76
N ASP A 211 -6.60 -4.11 18.27
CA ASP A 211 -5.55 -3.18 18.67
C ASP A 211 -6.11 -1.77 18.89
N LYS A 212 -5.25 -0.82 19.24
CA LYS A 212 -5.64 0.57 19.51
C LYS A 212 -6.38 1.22 18.33
N TYR A 213 -6.07 0.80 17.11
CA TYR A 213 -6.53 1.38 15.86
C TYR A 213 -7.61 0.56 15.18
N HIS A 214 -7.74 -0.72 15.54
CA HIS A 214 -8.76 -1.65 15.07
C HIS A 214 -9.36 -2.33 16.31
N PRO A 215 -10.38 -1.73 16.94
CA PRO A 215 -10.94 -2.23 18.19
C PRO A 215 -11.67 -3.56 18.02
N GLU A 216 -12.07 -3.90 16.79
CA GLU A 216 -12.62 -5.21 16.44
C GLU A 216 -11.51 -6.14 15.92
N PRO A 217 -11.54 -7.43 16.31
CA PRO A 217 -10.61 -8.40 15.77
C PRO A 217 -10.94 -8.76 14.31
N GLY A 218 -9.95 -9.31 13.60
CA GLY A 218 -10.11 -9.75 12.22
C GLY A 218 -11.16 -10.84 12.04
N TYR A 219 -11.89 -10.78 10.93
CA TYR A 219 -13.02 -11.64 10.62
C TYR A 219 -12.66 -13.13 10.53
N PHE A 220 -11.65 -13.52 9.74
CA PHE A 220 -11.28 -14.92 9.54
C PHE A 220 -10.42 -15.48 10.66
N ASP A 221 -9.53 -14.65 11.23
CA ASP A 221 -8.62 -15.03 12.31
C ASP A 221 -8.46 -13.86 13.30
N PRO A 222 -9.06 -13.92 14.48
CA PRO A 222 -9.00 -12.85 15.47
C PRO A 222 -7.68 -12.87 16.27
N PHE A 223 -6.75 -13.78 15.99
CA PHE A 223 -5.55 -13.98 16.80
C PHE A 223 -4.25 -13.70 16.05
N ALA A 224 -4.22 -13.92 14.74
CA ALA A 224 -3.04 -13.72 13.90
C ALA A 224 -3.34 -12.95 12.62
N ARG A 225 -2.37 -12.12 12.18
CA ARG A 225 -2.47 -11.36 10.93
C ARG A 225 -2.28 -12.28 9.72
N PHE A 226 -2.92 -11.94 8.61
CA PHE A 226 -2.52 -12.43 7.29
C PHE A 226 -1.32 -11.63 6.79
N VAL A 227 -0.20 -12.31 6.52
CA VAL A 227 1.07 -11.66 6.19
C VAL A 227 1.87 -12.45 5.16
N PHE A 228 2.77 -11.74 4.47
CA PHE A 228 4.01 -12.31 3.97
C PHE A 228 5.15 -11.89 4.90
N GLU A 229 6.09 -12.80 5.20
CA GLU A 229 7.40 -12.35 5.65
C GLU A 229 8.01 -11.49 4.53
N LEU A 230 8.57 -10.33 4.87
CA LEU A 230 9.21 -9.44 3.92
C LEU A 230 10.69 -9.38 4.23
N ASN A 231 11.51 -9.95 3.35
CA ASN A 231 12.97 -9.93 3.45
C ASN A 231 13.50 -8.67 2.77
N ALA A 232 14.46 -8.01 3.39
CA ALA A 232 15.07 -6.78 2.88
C ALA A 232 16.59 -6.86 2.87
N THR A 233 17.18 -6.36 1.78
CA THR A 233 18.58 -5.96 1.66
C THR A 233 18.64 -4.46 1.35
N GLU A 234 19.80 -3.92 1.01
CA GLU A 234 19.95 -2.51 0.63
C GLU A 234 19.12 -2.20 -0.61
N ASP A 235 19.15 -3.11 -1.60
CA ASP A 235 18.62 -2.83 -2.94
C ASP A 235 17.35 -3.63 -3.29
N SER A 236 16.92 -4.54 -2.40
CA SER A 236 15.80 -5.44 -2.70
C SER A 236 14.87 -5.70 -1.51
N LEU A 237 13.58 -5.79 -1.80
CA LEU A 237 12.57 -6.45 -0.98
C LEU A 237 12.10 -7.73 -1.67
N ALA A 238 11.85 -8.79 -0.91
CA ALA A 238 11.29 -10.03 -1.45
C ALA A 238 10.36 -10.68 -0.42
N THR A 239 9.20 -11.15 -0.87
CA THR A 239 8.33 -11.98 -0.04
C THR A 239 9.03 -13.30 0.31
N GLY A 240 9.00 -13.65 1.59
CA GLY A 240 9.29 -14.97 2.12
C GLY A 240 8.01 -15.79 2.27
N ALA A 241 7.88 -16.53 3.38
CA ALA A 241 6.72 -17.37 3.62
C ALA A 241 5.43 -16.54 3.78
N GLN A 242 4.35 -17.01 3.15
CA GLN A 242 2.99 -16.55 3.43
C GLN A 242 2.48 -17.20 4.72
N SER A 243 1.66 -16.48 5.48
CA SER A 243 1.09 -17.01 6.73
C SER A 243 0.14 -18.17 6.46
N THR A 244 0.25 -19.24 7.26
CA THR A 244 -0.52 -20.48 7.05
C THR A 244 -2.01 -20.25 7.19
N ASN A 245 -2.44 -19.36 8.08
CA ASN A 245 -3.85 -19.00 8.25
C ASN A 245 -4.46 -18.35 6.99
N TYR A 246 -3.68 -17.69 6.13
CA TYR A 246 -4.16 -17.24 4.82
C TYR A 246 -4.16 -18.41 3.83
N THR A 247 -3.06 -19.16 3.73
CA THR A 247 -2.93 -20.21 2.72
C THR A 247 -3.87 -21.39 2.94
N ASP A 248 -4.16 -21.72 4.20
CA ASP A 248 -5.12 -22.76 4.55
C ASP A 248 -6.57 -22.33 4.24
N LEU A 249 -6.84 -21.02 4.21
CA LEU A 249 -8.16 -20.45 3.92
C LEU A 249 -8.42 -20.34 2.41
N VAL A 250 -7.52 -19.71 1.66
CA VAL A 250 -7.75 -19.36 0.24
C VAL A 250 -6.63 -19.80 -0.72
N GLY A 251 -5.61 -20.48 -0.23
CA GLY A 251 -4.45 -20.89 -1.01
C GLY A 251 -3.45 -19.74 -1.23
N PRO A 252 -2.73 -19.72 -2.37
CA PRO A 252 -1.84 -18.61 -2.71
C PRO A 252 -2.58 -17.26 -2.76
N TRP A 253 -1.83 -16.16 -2.80
CA TRP A 253 -2.38 -14.80 -2.84
C TRP A 253 -3.37 -14.65 -4.00
N ASN A 254 -4.64 -14.38 -3.66
CA ASN A 254 -5.71 -14.19 -4.63
C ASN A 254 -5.44 -13.01 -5.57
N ASN A 255 -5.75 -13.20 -6.85
CA ASN A 255 -6.02 -12.09 -7.75
C ASN A 255 -7.43 -11.51 -7.52
N THR A 256 -7.70 -10.33 -8.06
CA THR A 256 -9.01 -9.64 -7.87
C THR A 256 -10.21 -10.44 -8.36
N ASP A 257 -10.01 -11.36 -9.30
CA ASP A 257 -11.12 -12.13 -9.90
C ASP A 257 -11.37 -13.46 -9.17
N SER A 258 -10.48 -13.83 -8.24
CA SER A 258 -10.51 -15.09 -7.49
C SER A 258 -10.80 -14.89 -6.00
N VAL A 259 -11.09 -13.65 -5.57
CA VAL A 259 -11.52 -13.41 -4.19
C VAL A 259 -12.95 -13.95 -4.00
N PRO A 260 -13.26 -14.52 -2.81
CA PRO A 260 -14.62 -14.96 -2.51
C PRO A 260 -15.57 -13.76 -2.45
N PHE A 261 -16.83 -14.02 -2.76
CA PHE A 261 -17.93 -13.10 -2.48
C PHE A 261 -18.46 -13.27 -1.06
N ALA A 262 -19.03 -12.21 -0.53
CA ALA A 262 -19.47 -12.09 0.84
C ALA A 262 -20.81 -11.36 0.96
N TYR A 263 -21.47 -11.54 2.10
CA TYR A 263 -22.48 -10.62 2.60
C TYR A 263 -21.81 -9.59 3.51
N PHE A 264 -22.16 -8.33 3.30
CA PHE A 264 -21.79 -7.21 4.13
C PHE A 264 -23.03 -6.55 4.73
N TYR A 265 -22.94 -6.11 5.98
CA TYR A 265 -23.97 -5.37 6.69
C TYR A 265 -23.58 -3.90 6.75
N ASP A 266 -24.46 -3.03 6.23
CA ASP A 266 -24.35 -1.58 6.29
C ASP A 266 -24.97 -1.11 7.63
N ASP A 267 -24.11 -0.89 8.63
CA ASP A 267 -24.53 -0.60 10.00
C ASP A 267 -24.86 0.89 10.24
N ASP A 268 -24.47 1.79 9.33
CA ASP A 268 -24.70 3.22 9.43
C ASP A 268 -25.54 3.84 8.30
N GLN A 269 -25.96 3.02 7.33
CA GLN A 269 -26.77 3.40 6.15
C GLN A 269 -26.07 4.44 5.27
N ASP A 270 -24.73 4.51 5.34
CA ASP A 270 -23.93 5.33 4.45
C ASP A 270 -23.26 4.45 3.41
N PRO A 271 -23.70 4.47 2.13
CA PRO A 271 -23.09 3.65 1.09
C PRO A 271 -21.62 4.01 0.80
N ASN A 272 -21.09 5.07 1.43
CA ASN A 272 -19.70 5.51 1.29
C ASN A 272 -18.79 5.02 2.42
N THR A 273 -19.33 4.39 3.47
CA THR A 273 -18.55 3.77 4.55
C THR A 273 -18.30 2.29 4.25
N ASP A 274 -17.31 1.70 4.93
CA ASP A 274 -16.98 0.29 4.74
C ASP A 274 -17.99 -0.58 5.50
N ASN A 275 -18.78 -1.36 4.77
CA ASN A 275 -19.73 -2.30 5.36
C ASN A 275 -19.02 -3.44 6.12
N LEU A 276 -19.70 -3.99 7.13
CA LEU A 276 -19.16 -5.05 7.99
C LEU A 276 -19.33 -6.43 7.35
N LEU A 277 -18.23 -7.17 7.20
CA LEU A 277 -18.24 -8.54 6.66
C LEU A 277 -19.02 -9.51 7.58
N MET A 278 -20.09 -10.13 7.07
CA MET A 278 -20.97 -11.01 7.85
C MET A 278 -20.75 -12.48 7.53
N ALA A 279 -20.69 -12.81 6.25
CA ALA A 279 -20.55 -14.17 5.75
C ALA A 279 -19.77 -14.17 4.44
N ASN A 280 -19.12 -15.27 4.10
CA ASN A 280 -18.55 -15.50 2.77
C ASN A 280 -19.11 -16.76 2.13
N CYS A 281 -19.23 -16.74 0.80
CA CYS A 281 -19.58 -17.92 0.02
C CYS A 281 -18.35 -18.82 -0.11
N GLU A 282 -18.44 -20.04 0.42
CA GLU A 282 -17.45 -21.09 0.20
C GLU A 282 -17.91 -22.02 -0.90
N GLY A 283 -17.48 -21.74 -2.12
CA GLY A 283 -17.78 -22.53 -3.31
C GLY A 283 -17.86 -21.66 -4.55
N PRO A 284 -18.23 -22.27 -5.69
CA PRO A 284 -18.55 -21.50 -6.89
C PRO A 284 -19.76 -20.60 -6.62
N TYR A 285 -19.81 -19.49 -7.34
CA TYR A 285 -20.93 -18.57 -7.34
C TYR A 285 -21.21 -18.10 -8.76
N THR A 286 -22.43 -17.61 -8.96
CA THR A 286 -22.88 -16.99 -10.21
C THR A 286 -23.28 -15.56 -9.92
N VAL A 287 -22.61 -14.59 -10.55
CA VAL A 287 -23.05 -13.19 -10.53
C VAL A 287 -24.33 -13.08 -11.36
N ILE A 288 -25.40 -12.61 -10.73
CA ILE A 288 -26.71 -12.40 -11.36
C ILE A 288 -27.01 -10.92 -11.64
N ASN A 289 -26.31 -10.01 -10.96
CA ASN A 289 -26.31 -8.58 -11.26
C ASN A 289 -24.90 -8.00 -11.03
N GLU A 290 -24.25 -7.55 -12.10
CA GLU A 290 -22.91 -6.96 -12.05
C GLU A 290 -22.90 -5.56 -11.40
N GLU A 291 -24.00 -4.80 -11.52
CA GLU A 291 -24.08 -3.42 -10.98
C GLU A 291 -24.21 -3.42 -9.45
N THR A 292 -24.96 -4.38 -8.91
CA THR A 292 -25.19 -4.50 -7.46
C THR A 292 -24.37 -5.61 -6.83
N GLU A 293 -23.45 -6.22 -7.59
CA GLU A 293 -22.64 -7.36 -7.16
C GLU A 293 -23.46 -8.52 -6.56
N GLU A 294 -24.70 -8.70 -7.04
CA GLU A 294 -25.61 -9.74 -6.55
C GLU A 294 -25.20 -11.11 -7.05
N ILE A 295 -25.13 -12.10 -6.15
CA ILE A 295 -24.71 -13.46 -6.48
C ILE A 295 -25.66 -14.55 -6.00
N ILE A 296 -25.62 -15.68 -6.71
CA ILE A 296 -26.07 -16.98 -6.20
C ILE A 296 -24.83 -17.76 -5.78
N CYS A 297 -24.75 -18.12 -4.50
CA CYS A 297 -23.73 -19.04 -4.00
C CYS A 297 -24.16 -20.49 -4.26
N ASP A 298 -23.41 -21.23 -5.07
CA ASP A 298 -23.64 -22.66 -5.31
C ASP A 298 -23.00 -23.55 -4.22
N GLY A 299 -22.24 -22.92 -3.31
CA GLY A 299 -21.60 -23.53 -2.14
C GLY A 299 -22.35 -23.28 -0.83
N GLU A 300 -21.60 -23.17 0.27
CA GLU A 300 -22.14 -22.83 1.59
C GLU A 300 -21.86 -21.38 1.93
N TRP A 301 -22.86 -20.67 2.45
CA TRP A 301 -22.62 -19.43 3.18
C TRP A 301 -22.07 -19.78 4.56
N VAL A 302 -20.91 -19.23 4.90
CA VAL A 302 -20.27 -19.44 6.20
C VAL A 302 -19.98 -18.13 6.89
N THR A 303 -19.91 -18.17 8.21
CA THR A 303 -19.44 -17.07 9.04
C THR A 303 -18.34 -17.53 9.98
N TYR A 304 -17.42 -16.61 10.26
CA TYR A 304 -16.39 -16.74 11.29
C TYR A 304 -16.73 -15.93 12.54
N ARG A 305 -17.88 -15.24 12.52
CA ARG A 305 -18.49 -14.61 13.70
C ARG A 305 -18.93 -15.68 14.69
N SER A 306 -18.93 -15.33 15.97
CA SER A 306 -19.32 -16.25 17.05
C SER A 306 -20.77 -16.75 16.90
N GLN A 307 -21.65 -15.96 16.28
CA GLN A 307 -23.00 -16.35 15.86
C GLN A 307 -23.36 -15.68 14.53
N GLU A 308 -24.34 -16.24 13.81
CA GLU A 308 -24.92 -15.59 12.63
C GLU A 308 -25.84 -14.43 13.02
N GLY A 309 -25.91 -13.40 12.17
CA GLY A 309 -26.79 -12.25 12.35
C GLY A 309 -26.24 -11.20 13.33
N LEU A 310 -27.17 -10.49 13.98
CA LEU A 310 -26.90 -9.37 14.88
C LEU A 310 -27.27 -9.73 16.33
N ASP A 311 -26.60 -9.11 17.28
CA ASP A 311 -26.90 -9.24 18.70
C ASP A 311 -28.18 -8.47 19.09
N ALA A 312 -28.51 -8.49 20.38
CA ALA A 312 -29.71 -7.83 20.90
C ALA A 312 -29.71 -6.28 20.73
N ASN A 313 -28.54 -5.69 20.45
CA ASN A 313 -28.37 -4.27 20.20
C ASN A 313 -28.34 -3.94 18.70
N GLY A 314 -28.44 -4.93 17.82
CA GLY A 314 -28.31 -4.75 16.37
C GLY A 314 -26.86 -4.65 15.89
N ALA A 315 -25.88 -5.05 16.70
CA ALA A 315 -24.47 -5.08 16.32
C ALA A 315 -24.07 -6.49 15.85
N PRO A 316 -23.22 -6.62 14.81
CA PRO A 316 -22.67 -7.92 14.44
C PRO A 316 -21.92 -8.59 15.60
N TYR A 317 -22.08 -9.90 15.72
CA TYR A 317 -21.30 -10.67 16.71
C TYR A 317 -19.80 -10.62 16.39
N GLU A 318 -18.95 -10.49 17.42
CA GLU A 318 -17.50 -10.55 17.25
C GLU A 318 -17.03 -11.88 16.62
N SER A 319 -15.93 -11.82 15.87
CA SER A 319 -15.28 -13.01 15.32
C SER A 319 -14.60 -13.85 16.41
N ASP A 320 -14.82 -15.17 16.33
CA ASP A 320 -14.06 -16.16 17.09
C ASP A 320 -13.11 -16.98 16.17
N GLY A 321 -13.08 -16.67 14.87
CA GLY A 321 -12.25 -17.36 13.87
C GLY A 321 -12.67 -18.80 13.58
N VAL A 322 -13.84 -19.24 14.04
CA VAL A 322 -14.32 -20.61 13.84
C VAL A 322 -15.38 -20.61 12.74
N ARG A 323 -15.10 -21.33 11.64
CA ARG A 323 -16.04 -21.55 10.53
C ARG A 323 -17.37 -22.13 11.03
N LYS A 324 -18.49 -21.47 10.71
CA LYS A 324 -19.86 -21.91 10.98
C LYS A 324 -20.72 -21.74 9.73
N VAL A 325 -21.56 -22.71 9.44
CA VAL A 325 -22.52 -22.59 8.32
C VAL A 325 -23.63 -21.63 8.73
N VAL A 326 -23.96 -20.68 7.84
CA VAL A 326 -25.10 -19.78 8.01
C VAL A 326 -26.37 -20.51 7.60
N SER A 327 -27.41 -20.43 8.42
CA SER A 327 -28.68 -21.08 8.17
C SER A 327 -29.39 -20.46 6.95
N ALA A 328 -30.08 -21.29 6.17
CA ALA A 328 -30.83 -20.83 5.00
C ALA A 328 -31.90 -19.78 5.35
N ALA A 329 -32.44 -19.82 6.57
CA ALA A 329 -33.39 -18.82 7.06
C ALA A 329 -32.72 -17.44 7.24
N THR A 330 -31.50 -17.42 7.78
CA THR A 330 -30.72 -16.19 7.95
C THR A 330 -30.27 -15.63 6.61
N VAL A 331 -29.78 -16.47 5.69
CA VAL A 331 -29.45 -16.04 4.32
C VAL A 331 -30.67 -15.44 3.62
N ALA A 332 -31.83 -16.09 3.71
CA ALA A 332 -33.07 -15.57 3.11
C ALA A 332 -33.53 -14.25 3.75
N ALA A 333 -33.27 -14.05 5.05
CA ALA A 333 -33.55 -12.79 5.72
C ALA A 333 -32.64 -11.66 5.21
N TRP A 334 -31.33 -11.91 5.07
CA TRP A 334 -30.39 -10.95 4.50
C TRP A 334 -30.73 -10.59 3.06
N GLN A 335 -31.10 -11.57 2.22
CA GLN A 335 -31.53 -11.33 0.84
C GLN A 335 -32.76 -10.42 0.72
N ALA A 336 -33.61 -10.40 1.76
CA ALA A 336 -34.81 -9.58 1.78
C ALA A 336 -34.60 -8.22 2.48
N ASP A 337 -33.41 -7.97 3.02
CA ASP A 337 -33.08 -6.79 3.80
C ASP A 337 -32.10 -5.88 3.05
N GLN A 338 -32.51 -4.64 2.80
CA GLN A 338 -31.73 -3.64 2.06
C GLN A 338 -30.42 -3.24 2.75
N TRP A 339 -30.25 -3.58 4.03
CA TRP A 339 -29.02 -3.31 4.78
C TRP A 339 -27.95 -4.37 4.58
N TYR A 340 -28.27 -5.43 3.83
CA TYR A 340 -27.32 -6.46 3.46
C TYR A 340 -27.07 -6.41 1.96
N ASN A 341 -25.81 -6.29 1.59
CA ASN A 341 -25.39 -6.31 0.20
C ASN A 341 -24.35 -7.41 0.01
N THR A 342 -24.33 -8.01 -1.16
CA THR A 342 -23.22 -8.89 -1.55
C THR A 342 -22.11 -8.09 -2.19
N GLY A 343 -20.88 -8.60 -2.06
CA GLY A 343 -19.75 -8.04 -2.77
C GLY A 343 -18.50 -8.91 -2.66
N SER A 344 -17.47 -8.55 -3.40
CA SER A 344 -16.17 -9.23 -3.35
C SER A 344 -15.36 -8.88 -2.09
N ILE A 345 -14.61 -9.84 -1.53
CA ILE A 345 -13.64 -9.57 -0.45
C ILE A 345 -12.29 -9.17 -1.07
N ASP A 346 -12.27 -8.03 -1.75
CA ASP A 346 -11.09 -7.52 -2.46
C ASP A 346 -9.85 -7.35 -1.58
N ASP A 347 -10.03 -7.17 -0.27
CA ASP A 347 -8.92 -7.09 0.68
C ASP A 347 -8.05 -8.36 0.72
N LEU A 348 -8.56 -9.51 0.26
CA LEU A 348 -7.77 -10.73 0.09
C LEU A 348 -6.81 -10.65 -1.10
N ALA A 349 -7.04 -9.77 -2.07
CA ALA A 349 -6.13 -9.49 -3.19
C ALA A 349 -5.19 -8.31 -2.93
N ASN A 350 -5.39 -7.58 -1.83
CA ASN A 350 -4.72 -6.32 -1.55
C ASN A 350 -3.70 -6.43 -0.40
N LEU A 351 -2.42 -6.38 -0.74
CA LEU A 351 -1.32 -6.46 0.22
C LEU A 351 -0.82 -5.05 0.59
N GLY A 352 -0.92 -4.68 1.86
CA GLY A 352 -0.34 -3.45 2.38
C GLY A 352 1.17 -3.60 2.62
N LEU A 353 1.95 -2.63 2.15
CA LEU A 353 3.40 -2.59 2.31
C LEU A 353 3.84 -1.32 3.04
N ASN A 354 4.74 -1.50 3.99
CA ASN A 354 5.49 -0.40 4.57
C ASN A 354 6.98 -0.71 4.44
N TYR A 355 7.74 0.26 3.96
CA TYR A 355 9.19 0.25 3.94
C TYR A 355 9.70 1.69 3.96
N SER A 356 10.97 1.89 4.27
CA SER A 356 11.64 3.17 4.10
C SER A 356 12.80 3.03 3.15
N LEU A 357 13.02 4.04 2.33
CA LEU A 357 14.17 4.15 1.44
C LEU A 357 14.87 5.47 1.67
N ALA A 358 16.12 5.56 1.26
CA ALA A 358 16.90 6.78 1.37
C ALA A 358 17.76 7.02 0.15
N ILE A 359 18.09 8.29 -0.05
CA ILE A 359 19.04 8.78 -1.04
C ILE A 359 20.07 9.60 -0.28
N ASP A 360 21.36 9.36 -0.54
CA ASP A 360 22.45 10.13 0.03
C ASP A 360 23.39 10.71 -1.04
N SER A 361 24.51 11.27 -0.59
CA SER A 361 25.46 11.98 -1.44
C SER A 361 26.27 11.12 -2.41
N ASN A 362 26.22 9.80 -2.27
CA ASN A 362 26.89 8.90 -3.19
C ASN A 362 26.05 8.63 -4.44
N TYR A 363 24.75 8.90 -4.39
CA TYR A 363 23.86 8.69 -5.53
C TYR A 363 24.10 9.75 -6.61
N ASP A 364 24.46 9.30 -7.81
CA ASP A 364 24.98 10.14 -8.89
C ASP A 364 24.04 10.22 -10.11
N LYS A 365 22.79 9.76 -9.98
CA LYS A 365 21.77 9.81 -11.04
C LYS A 365 20.68 10.83 -10.71
N ASP A 366 20.04 11.34 -11.76
CA ASP A 366 18.92 12.29 -11.65
C ASP A 366 17.55 11.60 -11.46
N ASN A 367 17.52 10.27 -11.43
CA ASN A 367 16.31 9.47 -11.20
C ASN A 367 16.69 8.08 -10.68
N PHE A 368 15.72 7.37 -10.10
CA PHE A 368 15.79 5.94 -9.82
C PHE A 368 14.45 5.26 -10.13
N VAL A 369 14.43 3.94 -10.10
CA VAL A 369 13.25 3.10 -10.31
C VAL A 369 13.06 2.18 -9.11
N ILE A 370 11.81 2.03 -8.69
CA ILE A 370 11.35 0.90 -7.88
C ILE A 370 10.65 -0.07 -8.83
N ARG A 371 11.29 -1.20 -9.12
CA ARG A 371 10.74 -2.26 -9.96
C ARG A 371 10.01 -3.27 -9.12
N PHE A 372 8.72 -3.46 -9.36
CA PHE A 372 7.92 -4.54 -8.78
C PHE A 372 7.81 -5.69 -9.78
N THR A 373 8.11 -6.90 -9.33
CA THR A 373 8.04 -8.12 -10.14
C THR A 373 7.15 -9.14 -9.44
N PRO A 374 6.01 -9.51 -10.05
CA PRO A 374 5.17 -10.60 -9.59
C PRO A 374 5.91 -11.94 -9.55
N ILE A 375 5.55 -12.79 -8.60
CA ILE A 375 5.93 -14.21 -8.59
C ILE A 375 4.63 -15.01 -8.71
N PRO A 376 4.25 -15.48 -9.92
CA PRO A 376 3.08 -16.32 -10.10
C PRO A 376 3.16 -17.60 -9.27
N ALA A 377 2.02 -18.07 -8.75
CA ALA A 377 1.91 -19.39 -8.14
C ALA A 377 1.94 -20.48 -9.24
N GLU A 378 2.52 -21.65 -8.91
CA GLU A 378 2.61 -22.79 -9.82
C GLU A 378 1.28 -23.51 -10.07
#